data_AF-A0A9E4K6X3-F1
#
_entry.id   AF-A0A9E4K6X3-F1
#
_cell.length_a   1.000
_cell.length_b   1.000
_cell.length_c   1.000
_cell.angle_alpha   90.00
_cell.angle_beta   90.00
_cell.angle_gamma   90.00
#
_symmetry.space_group_name_H-M   'P 1'
#
loop_
_entity.id
_entity.type
_entity.pdbx_description
1 polymer ?
#
loop_
_entity_poly.entity_id
_entity_poly.type
_entity_poly.pdbx_seq_one_letter_code
_entity_poly.pdbx_strand_id
1 'polypeptide(L)'
;MSKPIIILWSILSFIVSGIYVFYGLMMLQVEQLPTLQFIAATMAFGYGLITIYLLSLAWTKTDKSLVQMTKYIVVTMFVAQIVLTLDVGMISGFEWLGILIVSLMVGINWISIKSVTEYHNQV
;
A
#
# COMPACT_ATOMS: atom_id res chain seq x y z
N MET A 1 -10.92 -0.65 -19.07
CA MET A 1 -11.08 0.63 -18.32
C MET A 1 -10.56 1.75 -19.21
N SER A 2 -11.12 2.97 -19.20
CA SER A 2 -10.63 4.04 -20.08
C SER A 2 -9.27 4.58 -19.60
N LYS A 3 -8.43 5.05 -20.54
CA LYS A 3 -7.10 5.62 -20.24
C LYS A 3 -7.12 6.72 -19.16
N PRO A 4 -8.07 7.69 -19.16
CA PRO A 4 -8.14 8.70 -18.11
C PRO A 4 -8.36 8.12 -16.70
N ILE A 5 -9.19 7.08 -16.59
CA ILE A 5 -9.47 6.43 -15.30
C ILE A 5 -8.23 5.71 -14.78
N ILE A 6 -7.45 5.06 -15.65
CA ILE A 6 -6.20 4.38 -15.28
C ILE A 6 -5.15 5.39 -14.77
N ILE A 7 -5.04 6.55 -15.43
CA ILE A 7 -4.17 7.63 -14.99
C ILE A 7 -4.59 8.15 -13.61
N LEU A 8 -5.91 8.34 -13.39
CA LEU A 8 -6.43 8.74 -12.08
C LEU A 8 -6.06 7.73 -10.99
N TRP A 9 -6.23 6.43 -11.24
CA TRP A 9 -5.82 5.39 -10.30
C TRP A 9 -4.30 5.37 -10.05
N SER A 10 -3.50 5.66 -11.06
CA SER A 10 -2.04 5.76 -10.92
C SER A 10 -1.65 6.91 -9.99
N ILE A 11 -2.27 8.08 -10.16
CA ILE A 11 -2.05 9.25 -9.29
C ILE A 11 -2.48 8.93 -7.86
N LEU A 12 -3.67 8.35 -7.67
CA LEU A 12 -4.16 7.98 -6.34
C LEU A 12 -3.23 6.96 -5.65
N SER A 13 -2.77 5.95 -6.38
CA SER A 13 -1.81 4.97 -5.85
C SER A 13 -0.46 5.59 -5.49
N PHE A 14 0.02 6.54 -6.30
CA PHE A 14 1.23 7.28 -5.98
C PHE A 14 1.06 8.11 -4.70
N ILE A 15 -0.06 8.82 -4.54
CA ILE A 15 -0.39 9.57 -3.32
C ILE A 15 -0.45 8.64 -2.11
N VAL A 16 -1.20 7.54 -2.20
CA VAL A 16 -1.31 6.55 -1.12
C VAL A 16 0.06 6.00 -0.72
N SER A 17 0.88 5.62 -1.70
CA SER A 17 2.22 5.12 -1.45
C SER A 17 3.12 6.20 -0.82
N GLY A 18 2.99 7.45 -1.27
CA GLY A 18 3.65 8.60 -0.66
C GLY A 18 3.26 8.82 0.80
N ILE A 19 2.00 8.62 1.17
CA ILE A 19 1.55 8.67 2.58
C ILE A 19 2.27 7.61 3.40
N TYR A 20 2.38 6.38 2.90
CA TYR A 20 3.09 5.30 3.59
C TYR A 20 4.60 5.58 3.75
N VAL A 21 5.26 6.06 2.69
CA VAL A 21 6.67 6.47 2.74
C VAL A 21 6.86 7.59 3.76
N PHE A 22 6.05 8.64 3.69
CA PHE A 22 6.15 9.78 4.60
C PHE A 22 5.90 9.37 6.05
N TYR A 23 4.83 8.62 6.32
CA TYR A 23 4.53 8.10 7.65
C TYR A 23 5.67 7.27 8.22
N GLY A 24 6.16 6.28 7.45
CA GLY A 24 7.26 5.43 7.88
C GLY A 24 8.53 6.22 8.15
N LEU A 25 8.88 7.16 7.27
CA LEU A 25 10.06 8.00 7.42
C LEU A 25 9.98 8.91 8.66
N MET A 26 8.81 9.54 8.90
CA MET A 26 8.60 10.37 10.09
C MET A 26 8.71 9.57 11.38
N MET A 27 8.13 8.36 11.42
CA MET A 27 8.20 7.50 12.60
C MET A 27 9.64 7.02 12.86
N LEU A 28 10.39 6.67 11.82
CA LEU A 28 11.78 6.21 11.94
C LEU A 28 12.75 7.32 12.43
N GLN A 29 12.35 8.58 12.42
CA GLN A 29 13.15 9.69 12.98
C GLN A 29 12.99 9.87 14.50
N VAL A 30 12.04 9.18 15.13
CA VAL A 30 11.82 9.27 16.58
C VAL A 30 12.96 8.56 17.32
N GLU A 31 13.70 9.29 18.16
CA GLU A 31 14.92 8.79 18.84
C GLU A 31 14.70 7.52 19.67
N GLN A 32 13.54 7.38 20.30
CA GLN A 32 13.19 6.23 21.14
C GLN A 32 11.83 5.67 20.74
N LEU A 33 11.80 5.00 19.59
CA LEU A 33 10.59 4.36 19.10
C LEU A 33 10.45 2.94 19.70
N PRO A 34 9.31 2.60 20.33
CA PRO A 34 9.04 1.24 20.79
C PRO A 34 9.18 0.21 19.66
N THR A 35 9.67 -1.00 19.97
CA THR A 35 9.99 -2.03 18.96
C THR A 35 8.84 -2.32 18.00
N LEU A 36 7.60 -2.44 18.51
CA LEU A 36 6.43 -2.71 17.66
C LEU A 36 6.14 -1.58 16.68
N GLN A 37 6.29 -0.33 17.13
CA GLN A 37 6.11 0.86 16.30
C GLN A 37 7.24 1.00 15.27
N PHE A 38 8.47 0.59 15.62
CA PHE A 38 9.60 0.53 14.69
C PHE A 38 9.37 -0.48 13.56
N ILE A 39 8.86 -1.67 13.89
CA ILE A 39 8.48 -2.68 12.90
C ILE A 39 7.38 -2.13 11.99
N ALA A 40 6.32 -1.56 12.57
CA ALA A 40 5.21 -0.97 11.81
C ALA A 40 5.69 0.14 10.85
N ALA A 41 6.56 1.04 11.32
CA ALA A 41 7.13 2.12 10.54
C ALA A 41 8.00 1.61 9.38
N THR A 42 8.84 0.61 9.64
CA THR A 42 9.69 -0.01 8.61
C THR A 42 8.84 -0.71 7.55
N MET A 43 7.79 -1.42 7.96
CA MET A 43 6.85 -2.08 7.05
C MET A 43 6.09 -1.07 6.20
N ALA A 44 5.58 0.01 6.80
CA ALA A 44 4.90 1.09 6.08
C ALA A 44 5.83 1.76 5.06
N PHE A 45 7.05 2.11 5.47
CA PHE A 45 8.05 2.71 4.60
C PHE A 45 8.38 1.79 3.41
N GLY A 46 8.70 0.53 3.68
CA GLY A 46 9.03 -0.46 2.66
C GLY A 46 7.86 -0.74 1.72
N TYR A 47 6.64 -0.86 2.25
CA TYR A 47 5.44 -1.03 1.46
C TYR A 47 5.27 0.12 0.47
N GLY A 48 5.34 1.37 0.94
CA GLY A 48 5.18 2.55 0.09
C GLY A 48 6.23 2.62 -1.03
N LEU A 49 7.50 2.32 -0.73
CA LEU A 49 8.56 2.28 -1.74
C LEU A 49 8.32 1.16 -2.77
N ILE A 50 7.97 -0.03 -2.32
CA ILE A 50 7.75 -1.17 -3.22
C ILE A 50 6.52 -0.93 -4.10
N THR A 51 5.45 -0.32 -3.59
CA THR A 51 4.27 -0.02 -4.41
C THR A 51 4.53 1.07 -5.43
N ILE A 52 5.34 2.09 -5.11
CA ILE A 52 5.83 3.07 -6.10
C ILE A 52 6.61 2.34 -7.20
N TYR A 53 7.57 1.49 -6.80
CA TYR A 53 8.37 0.72 -7.75
C TYR A 53 7.52 -0.17 -8.65
N LEU A 54 6.57 -0.92 -8.09
CA LEU A 54 5.69 -1.81 -8.86
C LEU A 54 4.76 -1.04 -9.79
N LEU A 55 4.26 0.14 -9.39
CA LEU A 55 3.48 1.00 -10.26
C LEU A 55 4.32 1.53 -11.43
N SER A 56 5.54 2.01 -11.16
CA SER A 56 6.48 2.42 -12.21
C SER A 56 6.83 1.27 -13.16
N LEU A 57 7.01 0.07 -12.61
CA LEU A 57 7.31 -1.11 -13.40
C LEU A 57 6.12 -1.53 -14.27
N ALA A 58 4.89 -1.47 -13.75
CA ALA A 58 3.68 -1.79 -14.52
C ALA A 58 3.47 -0.89 -15.75
N TRP A 59 3.95 0.35 -15.71
CA TRP A 59 3.93 1.27 -16.86
C TRP A 59 5.00 0.97 -17.91
N THR A 60 6.02 0.17 -17.59
CA THR A 60 7.16 -0.10 -18.50
C THR A 60 7.27 -1.56 -18.93
N LYS A 61 6.82 -2.49 -18.09
CA LYS A 61 6.80 -3.93 -18.35
C LYS A 61 5.48 -4.50 -17.87
N THR A 62 4.82 -5.27 -18.72
CA THR A 62 3.53 -5.87 -18.39
C THR A 62 3.67 -7.37 -18.32
N ASP A 63 3.75 -7.85 -17.08
CA ASP A 63 3.80 -9.27 -16.75
C ASP A 63 2.67 -9.58 -15.76
N LYS A 64 1.98 -10.70 -15.98
CA LYS A 64 0.97 -11.22 -15.06
C LYS A 64 1.56 -11.47 -13.67
N SER A 65 2.86 -11.75 -13.58
CA SER A 65 3.58 -11.89 -12.32
C SER A 65 3.52 -10.63 -11.45
N LEU A 66 3.47 -9.42 -12.05
CA LEU A 66 3.39 -8.15 -11.31
C LEU A 66 2.08 -8.00 -10.55
N VAL A 67 0.96 -8.43 -11.15
CA VAL A 67 -0.35 -8.40 -10.50
C VAL A 67 -0.36 -9.34 -9.29
N GLN A 68 0.26 -10.50 -9.43
CA GLN A 68 0.36 -11.49 -8.36
C GLN A 68 1.28 -11.02 -7.22
N MET A 69 2.44 -10.46 -7.54
CA MET A 69 3.34 -9.85 -6.55
C MET A 69 2.65 -8.72 -5.79
N THR A 70 1.98 -7.82 -6.50
CA THR A 70 1.23 -6.71 -5.89
C THR A 70 0.16 -7.22 -4.93
N LYS A 71 -0.59 -8.25 -5.33
CA LYS A 71 -1.61 -8.88 -4.47
C LYS A 71 -0.98 -9.41 -3.17
N TYR A 72 0.14 -10.13 -3.25
CA TYR A 72 0.79 -10.66 -2.04
C TYR A 72 1.28 -9.55 -1.11
N ILE A 73 1.86 -8.48 -1.66
CA ILE A 73 2.36 -7.35 -0.87
C ILE A 73 1.21 -6.60 -0.18
N VAL A 74 0.12 -6.34 -0.91
CA VAL A 74 -1.07 -5.68 -0.37
C VAL A 74 -1.73 -6.52 0.72
N VAL A 75 -1.87 -7.82 0.51
CA VAL A 75 -2.43 -8.73 1.53
C VAL A 75 -1.52 -8.81 2.75
N THR A 76 -0.20 -8.91 2.56
CA THR A 76 0.77 -8.96 3.66
C THR A 76 0.71 -7.67 4.49
N MET A 77 0.69 -6.51 3.84
CA MET A 77 0.57 -5.23 4.52
C MET A 77 -0.75 -5.10 5.28
N PHE A 78 -1.85 -5.55 4.68
CA PHE A 78 -3.16 -5.55 5.33
C PHE A 78 -3.20 -6.42 6.58
N VAL A 79 -2.72 -7.66 6.49
CA VAL A 79 -2.64 -8.59 7.61
C VAL A 79 -1.74 -8.04 8.71
N ALA A 80 -0.56 -7.50 8.34
CA ALA A 80 0.34 -6.88 9.29
C ALA A 80 -0.34 -5.73 10.05
N GLN A 81 -1.09 -4.87 9.35
CA GLN A 81 -1.81 -3.79 10.00
C GLN A 81 -2.85 -4.31 10.99
N ILE A 82 -3.62 -5.34 10.62
CA ILE A 82 -4.61 -5.95 11.52
C ILE A 82 -3.91 -6.46 12.79
N VAL A 83 -2.83 -7.23 12.64
CA VAL A 83 -2.10 -7.79 13.79
C VAL A 83 -1.55 -6.68 14.69
N LEU A 84 -0.97 -5.63 14.10
CA LEU A 84 -0.43 -4.49 14.85
C LEU A 84 -1.52 -3.65 15.54
N THR A 85 -2.74 -3.65 15.02
CA THR A 85 -3.87 -2.87 15.58
C THR A 85 -4.61 -3.64 16.67
N LEU A 86 -4.69 -4.98 16.57
CA LEU A 86 -5.46 -5.80 17.50
C LEU A 86 -4.73 -6.15 18.82
N ASP A 87 -3.43 -5.85 18.94
CA ASP A 87 -2.64 -6.12 20.16
C ASP A 87 -3.00 -5.18 21.33
N VAL A 88 -3.83 -4.17 21.09
CA VAL A 88 -4.34 -3.24 22.11
C VAL A 88 -5.73 -3.72 22.54
N GLY A 89 -5.82 -4.46 23.65
CA GLY A 89 -7.00 -5.24 24.10
C GLY A 89 -8.32 -4.51 24.37
N MET A 90 -8.53 -3.28 23.88
CA MET A 90 -9.82 -2.58 23.89
C MET A 90 -10.13 -2.05 22.48
N ILE A 91 -10.81 -2.87 21.68
CA ILE A 91 -11.15 -2.48 20.31
C ILE A 91 -12.17 -1.35 20.32
N SER A 92 -11.71 -0.14 20.00
CA SER A 92 -12.58 1.04 19.89
C SER A 92 -13.16 1.19 18.47
N GLY A 93 -14.29 1.88 18.33
CA GLY A 93 -14.86 2.18 17.00
C GLY A 93 -13.90 2.93 16.07
N PHE A 94 -12.93 3.68 16.62
CA PHE A 94 -11.91 4.38 15.86
C PHE A 94 -10.88 3.44 15.23
N GLU A 95 -10.58 2.29 15.85
CA GLU A 95 -9.66 1.30 15.28
C GLU A 95 -10.27 0.62 14.06
N TRP A 96 -11.56 0.29 14.10
CA TRP A 96 -12.28 -0.22 12.94
C TRP A 96 -12.29 0.75 11.77
N LEU A 97 -12.47 2.05 12.06
CA LEU A 97 -12.36 3.09 11.04
C LEU A 97 -10.94 3.15 10.46
N GLY A 98 -9.91 3.05 11.30
CA GLY A 98 -8.52 2.97 10.86
C GLY A 98 -8.25 1.78 9.94
N ILE A 99 -8.73 0.59 10.31
CA ILE A 99 -8.63 -0.63 9.49
C ILE A 99 -9.34 -0.44 8.15
N LEU A 100 -10.53 0.17 8.13
CA LEU A 100 -11.26 0.44 6.90
C LEU A 100 -10.49 1.40 5.98
N ILE A 101 -9.95 2.49 6.53
CA ILE A 101 -9.14 3.46 5.77
C ILE A 101 -7.93 2.77 5.17
N VAL A 102 -7.20 1.97 5.95
CA VAL A 102 -6.04 1.21 5.46
C VAL A 102 -6.45 0.22 4.38
N SER A 103 -7.57 -0.49 4.56
CA SER A 103 -8.11 -1.43 3.56
C SER A 103 -8.34 -0.75 2.22
N LEU A 104 -8.93 0.45 2.23
CA LEU A 104 -9.15 1.24 1.03
C LEU A 104 -7.82 1.67 0.41
N MET A 105 -6.88 2.18 1.21
CA MET A 105 -5.57 2.60 0.73
C MET A 105 -4.80 1.46 0.05
N VAL A 106 -4.68 0.31 0.70
CA VAL A 106 -3.98 -0.84 0.10
C VAL A 106 -4.74 -1.38 -1.12
N GLY A 107 -6.07 -1.31 -1.10
CA GLY A 107 -6.93 -1.63 -2.25
C GLY A 107 -6.68 -0.73 -3.46
N ILE A 108 -6.51 0.59 -3.26
CA ILE A 108 -6.16 1.56 -4.31
C ILE A 108 -4.87 1.13 -5.02
N ASN A 109 -3.84 0.74 -4.27
CA ASN A 109 -2.57 0.30 -4.86
C ASN A 109 -2.73 -0.95 -5.71
N TRP A 110 -3.48 -1.94 -5.23
CA TRP A 110 -3.73 -3.16 -6.00
C TRP A 110 -4.53 -2.88 -7.28
N ILE A 111 -5.65 -2.15 -7.16
CA ILE A 111 -6.52 -1.83 -8.29
C ILE A 111 -5.76 -1.03 -9.34
N SER A 112 -4.96 -0.06 -8.92
CA SER A 112 -4.16 0.77 -9.83
C SER A 112 -3.18 -0.05 -10.65
N ILE A 113 -2.30 -0.82 -10.00
CA ILE A 113 -1.28 -1.63 -10.68
C ILE A 113 -1.92 -2.70 -11.58
N LYS A 114 -3.00 -3.33 -11.10
CA LYS A 114 -3.78 -4.28 -11.91
C LYS A 114 -4.35 -3.60 -13.16
N SER A 115 -4.96 -2.43 -13.01
CA SER A 115 -5.59 -1.69 -14.13
C SER A 115 -4.57 -1.26 -15.18
N VAL A 116 -3.38 -0.81 -14.75
CA VAL A 116 -2.27 -0.46 -15.66
C VAL A 116 -1.78 -1.71 -16.40
N THR A 117 -1.61 -2.82 -15.70
CA THR A 117 -1.11 -4.08 -16.30
C THR A 117 -2.12 -4.66 -17.30
N GLU A 118 -3.41 -4.67 -16.96
CA GLU A 118 -4.47 -5.15 -17.85
C GLU A 118 -4.66 -4.27 -19.08
N TYR A 119 -4.50 -2.95 -18.95
CA TYR A 119 -4.60 -2.02 -20.07
C TYR A 119 -3.58 -2.31 -21.17
N HIS A 120 -2.32 -2.52 -20.81
CA HIS A 120 -1.27 -2.81 -21.79
C HIS A 120 -1.36 -4.24 -22.35
N ASN A 121 -1.89 -5.21 -21.61
CA ASN A 121 -2.09 -6.57 -22.11
C ASN A 121 -3.26 -6.70 -23.10
N GLN A 122 -4.12 -5.67 -23.21
CA GLN A 122 -5.21 -5.59 -24.17
C GLN A 122 -4.81 -4.90 -25.49
N VAL A 123 -3.63 -4.27 -25.53
CA VAL A 123 -3.06 -3.60 -26.71
C VAL A 123 -2.06 -4.53 -27.37
#